data_AF-A0A1G3PSG4-F1
#
_entry.id   AF-A0A1G3PSG4-F1
#
_cell.length_a   1.000
_cell.length_b   1.000
_cell.length_c   1.000
_cell.angle_alpha   90.00
_cell.angle_beta   90.00
_cell.angle_gamma   90.00
#
_symmetry.space_group_name_H-M   'P 1'
#
loop_
_entity.id
_entity.type
_entity.pdbx_description
1 polymer ?
#
loop_
_entity_poly.entity_id
_entity_poly.type
_entity_poly.pdbx_seq_one_letter_code
_entity_poly.pdbx_strand_id
1 'polypeptide(L)'
;MSKDFNAEGLEKIKESFRRMSEKCPSTSQSKEFFYQFLNIISAYEGDNTKINYPELLNSYREIVIELRNSLSPEDVGEVAEIIKTECRMCMFHSDDCFMNVFYIVFKSIEKDAFVEPNRLRPTLRRA
;
A
#
# COMPACT_ATOMS: atom_id res chain seq x y z
N MET A 1 -7.75 21.46 -3.37
CA MET A 1 -6.80 20.34 -3.23
C MET A 1 -7.03 19.41 -4.40
N SER A 2 -6.08 19.33 -5.34
CA SER A 2 -6.06 18.27 -6.36
C SER A 2 -5.98 16.97 -5.59
N LYS A 3 -7.04 16.15 -5.61
CA LYS A 3 -6.97 14.83 -4.99
C LYS A 3 -6.17 13.99 -5.98
N ASP A 4 -4.93 13.67 -5.62
CA ASP A 4 -3.98 12.95 -6.49
C ASP A 4 -4.50 11.56 -6.93
N PHE A 5 -5.65 11.11 -6.40
CA PHE A 5 -6.28 9.82 -6.66
C PHE A 5 -7.78 9.94 -6.92
N ASN A 6 -8.31 8.98 -7.68
CA ASN A 6 -9.75 8.83 -7.84
C ASN A 6 -10.36 8.34 -6.51
N ALA A 7 -11.36 9.05 -5.99
CA ALA A 7 -12.06 8.67 -4.76
C ALA A 7 -12.68 7.27 -4.87
N GLU A 8 -13.15 6.89 -6.06
CA GLU A 8 -13.65 5.55 -6.32
C GLU A 8 -12.54 4.48 -6.26
N GLY A 9 -11.35 4.80 -6.79
CA GLY A 9 -10.19 3.94 -6.72
C GLY A 9 -9.70 3.72 -5.29
N LEU A 10 -9.69 4.79 -4.48
CA LEU A 10 -9.38 4.71 -3.06
C LEU A 10 -10.37 3.83 -2.30
N GLU A 11 -11.67 3.92 -2.59
CA GLU A 11 -12.67 3.06 -1.96
C GLU A 11 -12.49 1.59 -2.36
N LYS A 12 -12.20 1.30 -3.64
CA LYS A 12 -11.88 -0.06 -4.09
C LYS A 12 -10.69 -0.65 -3.36
N ILE A 13 -9.63 0.13 -3.14
CA ILE A 13 -8.45 -0.32 -2.38
C ILE A 13 -8.83 -0.61 -0.92
N LYS A 14 -9.61 0.27 -0.28
CA LYS A 14 -10.11 0.05 1.09
C LYS A 14 -10.96 -1.22 1.19
N GLU A 15 -11.86 -1.44 0.25
CA GLU A 15 -12.72 -2.63 0.22
C GLU A 15 -11.90 -3.91 0.05
N SER A 16 -10.92 -3.92 -0.85
CA SER A 16 -10.02 -5.06 -1.01
C SER A 16 -9.22 -5.35 0.26
N PHE A 17 -8.69 -4.32 0.93
CA PHE A 17 -8.00 -4.50 2.21
C PHE A 17 -8.91 -5.05 3.31
N ARG A 18 -10.16 -4.57 3.41
CA ARG A 18 -11.14 -5.13 4.35
C ARG A 18 -11.39 -6.61 4.07
N ARG A 19 -11.71 -6.96 2.83
CA ARG A 19 -11.95 -8.34 2.38
C ARG A 19 -10.75 -9.26 2.64
N MET A 20 -9.53 -8.79 2.39
CA MET A 20 -8.31 -9.55 2.67
C MET A 20 -8.04 -9.70 4.17
N SER A 21 -8.33 -8.67 4.98
CA SER A 21 -8.21 -8.73 6.43
C SER A 21 -9.17 -9.72 7.10
N GLU A 22 -10.34 -9.94 6.50
CA GLU A 22 -11.33 -10.91 6.96
C GLU A 22 -10.90 -12.35 6.71
N LYS A 23 -10.12 -12.58 5.64
CA LYS A 23 -9.49 -13.87 5.33
C LYS A 23 -8.32 -14.21 6.27
N CYS A 24 -7.74 -13.20 6.93
CA CYS A 24 -6.63 -13.38 7.85
C CYS A 24 -7.13 -13.77 9.26
N PRO A 25 -6.43 -14.71 9.95
CA PRO A 25 -6.73 -15.02 11.35
C PRO A 25 -6.71 -13.77 12.24
N SER A 26 -7.60 -13.69 13.22
CA SER A 26 -7.79 -12.50 14.07
C SER A 26 -6.55 -12.06 14.84
N THR A 27 -5.64 -12.99 15.14
CA THR A 27 -4.38 -12.76 15.87
C THR A 27 -3.16 -12.76 14.95
N SER A 28 -3.34 -12.75 13.63
CA SER A 28 -2.22 -12.74 12.68
C SER A 28 -1.66 -11.33 12.50
N GLN A 29 -0.34 -11.25 12.36
CA GLN A 29 0.35 -10.01 12.05
C GLN A 29 -0.10 -9.44 10.68
N SER A 30 -0.44 -10.31 9.73
CA SER A 30 -1.12 -9.94 8.47
C SER A 30 -2.35 -9.06 8.69
N LYS A 31 -3.20 -9.39 9.66
CA LYS A 31 -4.42 -8.62 9.93
C LYS A 31 -4.11 -7.22 10.48
N GLU A 32 -3.09 -7.12 11.33
CA GLU A 32 -2.60 -5.83 11.83
C GLU A 32 -2.08 -4.95 10.70
N PHE A 33 -1.35 -5.50 9.74
CA PHE A 33 -0.88 -4.75 8.57
C PHE A 33 -2.05 -4.20 7.72
N PHE A 34 -3.13 -4.97 7.54
CA PHE A 34 -4.32 -4.45 6.86
C PHE A 34 -4.98 -3.29 7.61
N TYR A 35 -5.06 -3.35 8.94
CA TYR A 35 -5.56 -2.23 9.74
C TYR A 35 -4.64 -1.00 9.61
N GLN A 36 -3.32 -1.19 9.61
CA GLN A 36 -2.38 -0.10 9.36
C GLN A 36 -2.60 0.52 7.98
N PHE A 37 -2.78 -0.27 6.92
CA PHE A 37 -3.07 0.24 5.58
C PHE A 37 -4.35 1.06 5.51
N LEU A 38 -5.43 0.58 6.14
CA LEU A 38 -6.70 1.32 6.21
C LEU A 38 -6.55 2.64 6.98
N ASN A 39 -5.77 2.65 8.06
CA ASN A 39 -5.48 3.87 8.82
C ASN A 39 -4.67 4.87 8.00
N ILE A 40 -3.71 4.40 7.20
CA ILE A 40 -2.93 5.26 6.30
C ILE A 40 -3.81 5.90 5.23
N ILE A 41 -4.71 5.14 4.60
CA ILE A 41 -5.66 5.70 3.62
C ILE A 41 -6.57 6.73 4.30
N SER A 42 -7.04 6.45 5.52
CA SER A 42 -7.88 7.37 6.28
C SER A 42 -7.13 8.66 6.65
N ALA A 43 -5.86 8.54 7.05
CA ALA A 43 -4.98 9.68 7.29
C ALA A 43 -4.74 10.48 6.01
N TYR A 44 -4.55 9.83 4.87
CA TYR A 44 -4.40 10.50 3.58
C TYR A 44 -5.66 11.32 3.21
N GLU A 45 -6.86 10.79 3.46
CA GLU A 45 -8.12 11.49 3.18
C GLU A 45 -8.37 12.70 4.10
N GLY A 46 -7.83 12.68 5.33
CA GLY A 46 -8.08 13.69 6.37
C GLY A 46 -6.91 14.64 6.65
N ASP A 47 -5.77 14.08 7.07
CA ASP A 47 -4.56 14.80 7.48
C ASP A 47 -3.31 13.97 7.15
N ASN A 48 -2.72 14.24 5.99
CA ASN A 48 -1.60 13.50 5.44
C ASN A 48 -0.30 13.63 6.26
N THR A 49 -0.20 14.60 7.18
CA THR A 49 0.98 14.79 8.05
C THR A 49 1.13 13.68 9.08
N LYS A 50 0.06 12.90 9.31
CA LYS A 50 0.04 11.77 10.24
C LYS A 50 0.65 10.49 9.66
N ILE A 51 1.04 10.48 8.39
CA ILE A 51 1.58 9.29 7.73
C ILE A 51 3.09 9.21 7.97
N ASN A 52 3.53 8.19 8.73
CA ASN A 52 4.95 7.92 8.97
C ASN A 52 5.54 7.04 7.85
N TYR A 53 5.88 7.67 6.72
CA TYR A 53 6.43 6.95 5.56
C TYR A 53 7.76 6.22 5.84
N PRO A 54 8.74 6.80 6.58
CA PRO A 54 9.98 6.09 6.88
C PRO A 54 9.76 4.76 7.62
N GLU A 55 8.85 4.72 8.57
CA GLU A 55 8.51 3.48 9.30
C GLU A 55 7.94 2.42 8.36
N LEU A 56 7.00 2.79 7.50
CA LEU A 56 6.41 1.86 6.52
C LEU A 56 7.45 1.33 5.53
N LEU A 57 8.38 2.18 5.11
CA LEU A 57 9.47 1.81 4.21
C LEU A 57 10.55 0.97 4.90
N ASN A 58 10.73 1.09 6.22
CA ASN A 58 11.64 0.21 6.95
C ASN A 58 11.01 -1.17 7.17
N SER A 59 9.69 -1.22 7.37
CA SER A 59 8.95 -2.46 7.63
C SER A 59 8.43 -3.16 6.37
N TYR A 60 8.57 -2.57 5.17
CA TYR A 60 7.93 -3.12 3.95
C TYR A 60 8.35 -4.56 3.64
N ARG A 61 9.60 -4.96 3.94
CA ARG A 61 10.07 -6.33 3.68
C ARG A 61 9.37 -7.34 4.60
N GLU A 62 9.22 -6.99 5.87
CA GLU A 62 8.48 -7.80 6.84
C GLU A 62 7.02 -7.93 6.43
N ILE A 63 6.40 -6.81 6.07
CA ILE A 63 5.03 -6.76 5.52
C ILE A 63 4.88 -7.71 4.33
N VAL A 64 5.80 -7.64 3.35
CA VAL A 64 5.77 -8.52 2.17
C VAL A 64 5.88 -9.99 2.54
N ILE A 65 6.79 -10.34 3.46
CA ILE A 65 7.00 -11.73 3.90
C ILE A 65 5.73 -12.27 4.57
N GLU A 66 5.16 -11.50 5.50
CA GLU A 66 4.00 -11.91 6.29
C GLU A 66 2.73 -12.05 5.42
N LEU A 67 2.49 -11.05 4.56
CA LEU A 67 1.32 -11.05 3.67
C LEU A 67 1.43 -12.09 2.55
N ARG A 68 2.63 -12.41 2.06
CA ARG A 68 2.82 -13.43 1.00
C ARG A 68 2.25 -14.79 1.38
N ASN A 69 2.39 -15.17 2.65
CA ASN A 69 1.90 -16.46 3.15
C ASN A 69 0.40 -16.46 3.46
N SER A 70 -0.22 -15.27 3.55
CA SER A 70 -1.58 -15.08 4.03
C SER A 70 -2.58 -14.77 2.91
N LEU A 71 -2.10 -14.53 1.69
CA LEU A 71 -2.91 -14.03 0.60
C LEU A 71 -2.87 -14.95 -0.62
N SER A 72 -4.00 -15.01 -1.32
CA SER A 72 -4.06 -15.68 -2.61
C SER A 72 -3.39 -14.83 -3.70
N PRO A 73 -2.77 -15.46 -4.72
CA PRO A 73 -2.23 -14.73 -5.87
C PRO A 73 -3.28 -13.87 -6.60
N GLU A 74 -4.54 -14.31 -6.61
CA GLU A 74 -5.66 -13.59 -7.22
C GLU A 74 -5.94 -12.27 -6.49
N ASP A 75 -6.08 -12.32 -5.15
CA ASP A 75 -6.32 -11.11 -4.36
C ASP A 75 -5.17 -10.11 -4.50
N VAL A 76 -3.93 -10.61 -4.53
CA VAL A 76 -2.72 -9.79 -4.70
C VAL A 76 -2.70 -9.13 -6.08
N GLY A 77 -3.01 -9.88 -7.14
CA GLY A 77 -3.04 -9.37 -8.51
C GLY A 77 -4.12 -8.30 -8.73
N GLU A 78 -5.34 -8.53 -8.21
CA GLU A 78 -6.45 -7.58 -8.26
C GLU A 78 -6.02 -6.23 -7.63
N VAL A 79 -5.51 -6.28 -6.40
CA VAL A 79 -5.09 -5.10 -5.65
C VAL A 79 -3.90 -4.40 -6.31
N ALA A 80 -2.90 -5.15 -6.77
CA ALA A 80 -1.73 -4.58 -7.44
C ALA A 80 -2.11 -3.80 -8.71
N GLU A 81 -3.09 -4.28 -9.48
CA GLU A 81 -3.53 -3.60 -10.70
C GLU A 81 -4.40 -2.37 -10.41
N ILE A 82 -5.26 -2.43 -9.39
CA ILE A 82 -6.03 -1.25 -8.92
C ILE A 82 -5.04 -0.16 -8.47
N ILE A 83 -4.10 -0.49 -7.57
CA ILE A 83 -3.10 0.46 -7.09
C ILE A 83 -2.25 0.99 -8.26
N LYS A 84 -1.84 0.14 -9.21
CA LYS A 84 -1.07 0.58 -10.39
C LYS A 84 -1.84 1.58 -11.25
N THR A 85 -3.14 1.37 -11.43
CA THR A 85 -4.01 2.27 -12.19
C THR A 85 -4.13 3.63 -11.50
N GLU A 86 -4.35 3.63 -10.19
CA GLU A 86 -4.45 4.83 -9.37
C GLU A 86 -3.10 5.56 -9.23
N CYS A 87 -1.98 4.83 -9.04
CA CYS A 87 -0.62 5.36 -9.01
C CYS A 87 -0.19 5.96 -10.35
N ARG A 88 -0.67 5.43 -11.48
CA ARG A 88 -0.36 5.97 -12.81
C ARG A 88 -0.81 7.42 -12.97
N MET A 89 -1.86 7.84 -12.26
CA MET A 89 -2.30 9.23 -12.21
C MET A 89 -1.33 10.12 -11.40
N CYS A 90 -0.64 9.57 -10.40
CA CYS A 90 0.31 10.30 -9.56
C CYS A 90 1.74 10.36 -10.11
N MET A 91 2.18 9.35 -10.88
CA MET A 91 3.54 9.30 -11.45
C MET A 91 3.89 10.49 -12.36
N PHE A 92 2.88 11.27 -12.80
CA PHE A 92 3.08 12.45 -13.62
C PHE A 92 3.06 13.77 -12.84
N HIS A 93 2.59 13.81 -11.58
CA HIS A 93 2.26 15.07 -10.89
C HIS A 93 2.80 15.24 -9.47
N SER A 94 3.16 14.17 -8.75
CA SER A 94 3.74 14.34 -7.41
C SER A 94 4.69 13.20 -7.06
N ASP A 95 5.91 13.60 -6.73
CA ASP A 95 7.00 12.70 -6.31
C ASP A 95 6.79 12.10 -4.89
N ASP A 96 5.58 12.24 -4.31
CA ASP A 96 5.18 11.86 -2.95
C ASP A 96 3.93 10.96 -2.96
N CYS A 97 3.78 10.12 -3.99
CA CYS A 97 2.63 9.22 -4.13
C CYS A 97 2.60 8.16 -2.99
N PHE A 98 1.73 8.35 -2.00
CA PHE A 98 1.59 7.43 -0.87
C PHE A 98 1.28 5.98 -1.31
N MET A 99 0.56 5.83 -2.42
CA MET A 99 0.20 4.54 -3.00
C MET A 99 1.41 3.77 -3.56
N ASN A 100 2.57 4.41 -3.72
CA ASN A 100 3.80 3.70 -4.09
C ASN A 100 4.20 2.66 -3.03
N VAL A 101 3.97 2.93 -1.74
CA VAL A 101 4.31 1.96 -0.68
C VAL A 101 3.46 0.70 -0.84
N PHE A 102 2.15 0.85 -1.00
CA PHE A 102 1.26 -0.29 -1.21
C PHE A 102 1.59 -0.99 -2.53
N TYR A 103 1.86 -0.23 -3.60
CA TYR A 103 2.27 -0.82 -4.87
C TYR A 103 3.54 -1.67 -4.70
N ILE A 104 4.56 -1.18 -4.01
CA ILE A 104 5.80 -1.94 -3.76
C ILE A 104 5.50 -3.22 -3.00
N VAL A 105 4.67 -3.16 -1.95
CA VAL A 105 4.29 -4.34 -1.17
C VAL A 105 3.58 -5.38 -2.06
N PHE A 106 2.46 -5.00 -2.67
CA PHE A 106 1.66 -5.96 -3.45
C PHE A 106 2.38 -6.42 -4.72
N LYS A 107 3.17 -5.56 -5.36
CA LYS A 107 4.00 -5.95 -6.51
C LYS A 107 5.15 -6.88 -6.12
N SER A 108 5.67 -6.75 -4.90
CA SER A 108 6.71 -7.66 -4.39
C SER A 108 6.16 -9.04 -4.04
N ILE A 109 4.91 -9.11 -3.59
CA ILE A 109 4.20 -10.37 -3.38
C ILE A 109 3.88 -11.01 -4.73
N GLU A 110 3.30 -10.23 -5.67
CA GLU A 110 2.91 -10.70 -7.01
C GLU A 110 4.11 -11.28 -7.81
N LYS A 111 5.28 -10.63 -7.73
CA LYS A 111 6.49 -11.06 -8.45
C LYS A 111 7.33 -12.10 -7.72
N ASP A 112 6.94 -12.49 -6.52
CA ASP A 112 7.75 -13.32 -5.62
C ASP A 112 9.18 -12.76 -5.40
N ALA A 113 9.35 -11.45 -5.47
CA ALA A 113 10.64 -10.77 -5.41
C ALA A 113 10.50 -9.38 -4.78
N PHE A 114 11.47 -8.95 -3.97
CA PHE A 114 11.44 -7.61 -3.40
C PHE A 114 11.65 -6.57 -4.50
N VAL A 115 10.59 -5.80 -4.80
CA VAL A 115 10.66 -4.69 -5.73
C VAL A 115 11.29 -3.52 -5.00
N GLU A 116 12.45 -3.08 -5.47
CA GLU A 116 12.98 -1.81 -5.03
C GLU A 116 12.29 -0.67 -5.79
N PRO A 117 11.92 0.41 -5.09
CA PRO A 117 11.43 1.58 -5.78
C PRO A 117 12.58 2.24 -6.53
N ASN A 118 12.56 2.15 -7.86
CA ASN A 118 13.53 2.80 -8.73
C ASN A 118 13.63 4.32 -8.48
N ARG A 119 12.59 4.95 -7.90
CA ARG A 119 12.58 6.36 -7.45
C ARG A 119 11.62 6.53 -6.26
N LEU A 120 12.10 6.35 -5.03
CA LEU A 120 11.54 7.09 -3.88
C LEU A 120 12.32 8.40 -3.77
N ARG A 121 11.65 9.54 -3.61
CA ARG A 121 12.36 10.78 -3.31
C ARG A 121 13.21 10.62 -2.04
N PRO A 122 14.34 11.35 -1.94
CA PRO A 122 15.16 11.37 -0.73
C PRO A 122 14.40 11.73 0.56
N THR A 123 13.31 12.49 0.46
CA THR A 123 12.43 12.88 1.58
C THR A 123 11.74 11.69 2.24
N LEU A 124 11.48 10.62 1.50
CA LEU A 124 10.96 9.35 2.03
C LEU A 124 12.08 8.40 2.48
N ARG A 125 13.34 8.68 2.11
CA ARG A 125 14.52 7.86 2.45
C ARG A 125 15.28 8.34 3.69
N ARG A 126 15.03 9.57 4.16
CA ARG A 126 15.70 10.15 5.33
C ARG A 126 14.73 10.18 6.50
N ALA A 127 14.85 9.18 7.36
CA ALA A 127 14.67 9.35 8.80
C ALA A 127 15.93 10.02 9.39
#